data_AF-A0A972S828-F1
#
_entry.id   AF-A0A972S828-F1
#
_cell.length_a   1.000
_cell.length_b   1.000
_cell.length_c   1.000
_cell.angle_alpha   90.00
_cell.angle_beta   90.00
_cell.angle_gamma   90.00
#
_symmetry.space_group_name_H-M   'P 1'
#
loop_
_entity.id
_entity.type
_entity.pdbx_description
1 polymer ?
#
loop_
_entity_poly.entity_id
_entity_poly.type
_entity_poly.pdbx_seq_one_letter_code
_entity_poly.pdbx_strand_id
1 'polypeptide(L)'
;MIKAIVFGVFLAIAGVIYYRYRKDGDLKEALFCVGLVVIAVSFSLFGRYLYIYKPLFIAHMILLLFSWVEVFRFIFFKKIRLWLVFLPLVTVALFFIIGYFFSKVEP
;
A
#
# COMPACT_ATOMS: atom_id res chain seq x y z
N MET A 1 25.09 -10.76 -1.87
CA MET A 1 24.75 -11.58 -3.05
C MET A 1 23.38 -11.23 -3.63
N ILE A 2 22.27 -11.37 -2.89
CA ILE A 2 20.90 -11.08 -3.38
C ILE A 2 20.74 -9.63 -3.89
N LYS A 3 21.26 -8.63 -3.16
CA LYS A 3 21.20 -7.22 -3.56
C LYS A 3 21.86 -6.94 -4.92
N ALA A 4 22.96 -7.63 -5.24
CA ALA A 4 23.67 -7.46 -6.51
C ALA A 4 22.89 -8.08 -7.68
N ILE A 5 22.22 -9.22 -7.45
CA ILE A 5 21.36 -9.87 -8.44
C ILE A 5 20.16 -8.97 -8.76
N VAL A 6 19.48 -8.43 -7.74
CA VAL A 6 18.35 -7.51 -7.91
C VAL A 6 18.77 -6.26 -8.69
N PHE A 7 19.92 -5.69 -8.36
CA PHE A 7 20.46 -4.54 -9.08
C PHE A 7 20.79 -4.85 -10.55
N GLY A 8 21.39 -6.02 -10.81
CA GLY A 8 21.68 -6.49 -12.17
C GLY A 8 20.42 -6.70 -13.01
N VAL A 9 19.36 -7.27 -12.43
CA VAL A 9 18.05 -7.42 -13.09
C VAL A 9 17.44 -6.06 -13.41
N PHE A 10 17.55 -5.09 -12.50
CA PHE A 10 17.03 -3.73 -12.72
C PHE A 10 17.74 -3.03 -13.89
N LEU A 11 19.07 -3.15 -13.96
CA LEU A 11 19.88 -2.64 -15.07
C LEU A 11 19.52 -3.31 -16.40
N ALA A 12 19.28 -4.62 -16.40
CA ALA A 12 18.87 -5.35 -17.60
C ALA A 12 17.49 -4.86 -18.11
N ILE A 13 16.52 -4.70 -17.21
CA ILE A 13 15.18 -4.17 -17.56
C ILE A 13 15.28 -2.75 -18.11
N ALA A 14 16.05 -1.88 -17.45
CA ALA A 14 16.28 -0.51 -17.93
C ALA A 14 16.96 -0.49 -19.31
N GLY A 15 17.94 -1.37 -19.53
CA GLY A 15 18.61 -1.52 -20.83
C GLY A 15 17.66 -1.99 -21.93
N VAL A 16 16.74 -2.92 -21.64
CA VAL A 16 15.72 -3.38 -22.59
C VAL A 16 14.74 -2.26 -22.94
N ILE A 17 14.26 -1.50 -21.93
CA ILE A 17 13.36 -0.37 -22.15
C ILE A 17 14.05 0.69 -23.01
N TYR A 18 15.31 1.02 -22.70
CA TYR A 18 16.09 1.99 -23.48
C TYR A 18 16.34 1.52 -24.91
N TYR A 19 16.66 0.25 -25.12
CA TYR A 19 16.86 -0.33 -26.45
C TYR A 19 15.59 -0.31 -27.28
N ARG A 20 14.44 -0.70 -26.70
CA ARG A 20 13.14 -0.63 -27.40
C ARG A 20 12.75 0.81 -27.71
N TYR A 21 12.94 1.74 -26.78
CA TYR A 21 12.72 3.15 -27.03
C TYR A 21 13.60 3.68 -28.17
N ARG A 22 14.88 3.29 -28.22
CA ARG A 22 15.79 3.73 -29.28
C ARG A 22 15.45 3.14 -30.65
N LYS A 23 14.92 1.92 -30.69
CA LYS A 23 14.53 1.22 -31.92
C LYS A 23 13.19 1.73 -32.48
N ASP A 24 12.18 1.87 -31.63
CA ASP A 24 10.80 2.12 -32.03
C ASP A 24 10.41 3.60 -31.89
N GLY A 25 11.16 4.40 -31.12
CA GLY A 25 10.93 5.83 -30.90
C GLY A 25 9.69 6.16 -30.05
N ASP A 26 8.95 5.14 -29.58
CA ASP A 26 7.70 5.34 -28.86
C ASP A 26 7.94 5.66 -27.38
N LEU A 27 7.85 6.95 -27.07
CA LEU A 27 7.97 7.48 -25.71
C LEU A 27 6.83 7.01 -24.80
N LYS A 28 5.62 6.80 -25.33
CA LYS A 28 4.46 6.37 -24.53
C LYS A 28 4.64 4.95 -24.06
N GLU A 29 5.11 4.06 -24.93
CA GLU A 29 5.41 2.68 -24.56
C GLU A 29 6.54 2.61 -23.52
N ALA A 30 7.62 3.38 -23.72
CA ALA A 30 8.72 3.44 -22.76
C ALA A 30 8.26 3.93 -21.37
N LEU A 31 7.47 5.00 -21.30
CA LEU A 31 6.90 5.52 -20.06
C LEU A 31 5.96 4.52 -19.39
N PHE A 32 5.14 3.81 -20.18
CA PHE A 32 4.26 2.76 -19.66
C PHE A 32 5.06 1.61 -19.02
N CYS A 33 6.12 1.15 -19.70
CA CYS A 33 7.02 0.13 -19.15
C CYS A 33 7.73 0.60 -17.87
N VAL A 34 8.22 1.84 -17.83
CA VAL A 34 8.81 2.42 -16.61
C VAL A 34 7.79 2.49 -15.49
N GLY A 35 6.55 2.92 -15.78
CA GLY A 35 5.46 2.96 -14.82
C GLY A 35 5.16 1.59 -14.20
N LEU A 36 5.12 0.54 -15.03
CA LEU A 36 4.93 -0.84 -14.55
C LEU A 36 6.07 -1.30 -13.63
N VAL A 37 7.33 -0.97 -13.97
CA VAL A 37 8.49 -1.29 -13.12
C VAL A 37 8.40 -0.57 -11.77
N VAL A 38 8.05 0.72 -11.77
CA VAL A 38 7.86 1.50 -10.53
C VAL A 38 6.75 0.90 -9.66
N ILE A 39 5.61 0.53 -10.26
CA ILE A 39 4.49 -0.11 -9.56
C ILE A 39 4.94 -1.46 -8.97
N ALA A 40 5.65 -2.29 -9.73
CA ALA A 40 6.12 -3.59 -9.28
C ALA A 40 7.11 -3.48 -8.12
N VAL A 41 8.06 -2.55 -8.18
CA VAL A 41 8.99 -2.26 -7.08
C VAL A 41 8.25 -1.74 -5.86
N SER A 42 7.28 -0.83 -6.05
CA SER A 42 6.46 -0.31 -4.97
C SER A 42 5.70 -1.43 -4.27
N PHE A 43 5.05 -2.32 -5.02
CA PHE A 43 4.38 -3.50 -4.47
C PHE A 43 5.33 -4.43 -3.70
N SER A 44 6.53 -4.65 -4.21
CA SER A 44 7.55 -5.49 -3.56
C SER A 44 8.01 -4.89 -2.21
N LEU A 45 8.26 -3.58 -2.17
CA LEU A 45 8.64 -2.86 -0.95
C LEU A 45 7.48 -2.82 0.06
N PHE A 46 6.27 -2.50 -0.41
CA PHE A 46 5.07 -2.49 0.43
C PHE A 46 4.72 -3.88 0.97
N GLY A 47 5.06 -4.95 0.27
CA GLY A 47 4.82 -6.33 0.72
C GLY A 47 5.42 -6.66 2.09
N ARG A 48 6.60 -6.11 2.39
CA ARG A 48 7.28 -6.30 3.68
C ARG A 48 6.57 -5.55 4.81
N TYR A 49 6.16 -4.31 4.55
CA TYR A 49 5.40 -3.50 5.50
C TYR A 49 4.00 -4.09 5.74
N LEU A 50 3.34 -4.57 4.69
CA LEU A 50 2.03 -5.22 4.77
C LEU A 50 2.04 -6.41 5.73
N TYR A 51 3.14 -7.12 5.95
CA TYR A 51 3.19 -8.21 6.93
C TYR A 51 2.93 -7.72 8.37
N ILE A 52 3.55 -6.59 8.76
CA ILE A 52 3.40 -5.97 10.07
C ILE A 52 2.01 -5.32 10.20
N TYR A 53 1.54 -4.67 9.14
CA TYR A 53 0.25 -3.97 9.14
C TYR A 53 -0.97 -4.86 8.87
N LYS A 54 -0.80 -6.09 8.36
CA LYS A 54 -1.88 -7.02 8.01
C LYS A 54 -2.92 -7.23 9.12
N PRO A 55 -2.54 -7.63 10.35
CA PRO A 55 -3.53 -7.84 11.41
C PRO A 55 -4.26 -6.54 11.78
N LEU A 56 -3.56 -5.41 11.78
CA LEU A 56 -4.15 -4.10 12.06
C LEU A 56 -5.11 -3.64 10.94
N PHE A 57 -4.77 -3.92 9.68
CA PHE A 57 -5.60 -3.66 8.53
C PHE A 57 -6.88 -4.50 8.56
N ILE A 58 -6.77 -5.79 8.88
CA ILE A 58 -7.94 -6.67 9.04
C ILE A 58 -8.84 -6.16 10.17
N ALA A 59 -8.27 -5.80 11.32
CA ALA A 59 -9.02 -5.21 12.43
C ALA A 59 -9.72 -3.90 12.00
N HIS A 60 -9.03 -3.03 11.27
CA HIS A 60 -9.60 -1.80 10.73
C HIS A 60 -10.78 -2.09 9.80
N MET A 61 -10.66 -3.04 8.87
CA MET A 61 -11.73 -3.44 7.96
C MET A 61 -12.96 -3.97 8.72
N ILE A 62 -12.76 -4.80 9.75
CA ILE A 62 -13.86 -5.31 10.60
C ILE A 62 -14.56 -4.16 11.34
N LEU A 63 -13.80 -3.24 11.94
CA LEU A 63 -14.38 -2.08 12.62
C LEU A 63 -15.12 -1.16 11.66
N LEU A 64 -14.64 -1.02 10.42
CA LEU A 64 -15.30 -0.24 9.37
C LEU A 64 -16.67 -0.83 9.04
N LEU A 65 -16.77 -2.16 8.90
CA LEU A 65 -18.05 -2.85 8.72
C LEU A 65 -19.00 -2.59 9.90
N PHE A 66 -18.52 -2.68 11.14
CA PHE A 66 -19.34 -2.38 12.33
C PHE A 66 -19.79 -0.91 12.40
N SER A 67 -18.92 0.03 12.01
CA SER A 67 -19.26 1.44 11.91
C SER A 67 -20.39 1.66 10.91
N TRP A 68 -20.34 1.00 9.74
CA TRP A 68 -21.41 1.06 8.75
C TRP A 68 -22.73 0.50 9.28
N VAL A 69 -22.70 -0.59 10.05
CA VAL A 69 -23.92 -1.13 10.69
C VAL A 69 -24.59 -0.08 11.59
N GLU A 70 -23.82 0.70 12.36
CA GLU A 70 -24.41 1.78 13.17
C GLU A 70 -24.94 2.94 12.33
N VAL A 71 -24.30 3.26 11.19
CA VAL A 71 -24.81 4.27 10.25
C VAL A 71 -26.17 3.83 9.68
N PHE A 72 -26.29 2.58 9.24
CA PHE A 72 -27.58 2.03 8.79
C PHE A 72 -28.61 2.04 9.91
N ARG A 73 -28.22 1.63 11.13
CA ARG A 73 -29.11 1.64 12.29
C ARG A 73 -29.61 3.05 12.62
N PHE A 74 -28.77 4.07 12.45
CA PHE A 74 -29.17 5.46 12.61
C PHE A 74 -30.22 5.88 11.56
N ILE A 75 -30.05 5.47 10.30
CA ILE A 75 -31.00 5.78 9.23
C ILE A 75 -32.39 5.16 9.52
N PHE A 76 -32.44 3.88 9.91
CA PHE A 76 -33.70 3.16 10.11
C PHE A 76 -34.35 3.42 11.47
N PHE A 77 -33.57 3.54 12.54
CA PHE A 77 -34.09 3.58 13.92
C PHE A 77 -33.81 4.90 14.64
N LYS A 78 -33.18 5.89 13.98
CA LYS A 78 -32.81 7.21 14.54
C LYS A 78 -31.97 7.14 15.83
N LYS A 79 -31.34 6.00 16.09
CA LYS A 79 -30.47 5.75 17.24
C LYS A 79 -29.06 5.44 16.75
N ILE A 80 -28.06 6.12 17.32
CA ILE A 80 -26.66 5.97 16.96
C ILE A 80 -25.82 5.69 18.21
N ARG A 81 -24.90 4.72 18.11
CA ARG A 81 -23.82 4.57 19.09
C ARG A 81 -22.57 5.23 18.52
N LEU A 82 -22.36 6.51 18.85
CA LEU A 82 -21.24 7.31 18.33
C LEU A 82 -19.88 6.63 18.54
N TRP A 83 -19.67 5.96 19.68
CA TRP A 83 -18.41 5.27 19.97
C TRP A 83 -18.06 4.19 18.93
N LEU A 84 -19.05 3.44 18.42
CA LEU A 84 -18.88 2.42 17.37
C LEU A 84 -18.61 3.02 15.99
N VAL A 85 -19.13 4.22 15.72
CA VAL A 85 -18.89 4.93 14.45
C VAL A 85 -17.47 5.49 14.39
N PHE A 86 -16.91 5.89 15.53
CA PHE A 86 -15.56 6.44 15.60
C PHE A 86 -14.48 5.38 15.89
N LEU A 87 -14.84 4.13 16.15
CA LEU A 87 -13.89 3.03 16.38
C LEU A 87 -12.84 2.84 15.26
N PRO A 88 -13.16 3.03 13.96
CA PRO A 88 -12.15 3.02 12.90
C PRO A 88 -11.08 4.11 13.02
N LEU A 89 -11.36 5.26 13.66
CA LEU A 89 -10.33 6.28 13.89
C LEU A 89 -9.24 5.82 14.85
N VAL A 90 -9.59 4.99 15.84
CA VAL A 90 -8.61 4.43 16.77
C VAL A 90 -7.61 3.56 16.03
N THR A 91 -8.06 2.77 15.06
CA THR A 91 -7.17 1.96 14.23
C THR A 91 -6.32 2.80 13.27
N VAL A 92 -6.84 3.91 12.75
CA VAL A 92 -6.03 4.88 11.98
C VAL A 92 -4.94 5.50 12.84
N ALA A 93 -5.24 5.91 14.08
CA ALA A 93 -4.23 6.41 15.00
C ALA A 93 -3.16 5.35 15.30
N LEU A 94 -3.56 4.09 15.52
CA LEU A 94 -2.64 2.96 15.69
C LEU A 94 -1.76 2.72 14.46
N PHE A 95 -2.29 2.88 13.23
CA PHE A 95 -1.50 2.79 12.00
C PHE A 95 -0.34 3.78 12.00
N PHE A 96 -0.60 5.04 12.36
CA PHE A 96 0.43 6.08 12.42
C PHE A 96 1.43 5.84 13.56
N ILE A 97 0.96 5.42 14.74
CA ILE A 97 1.84 5.12 15.88
C ILE A 97 2.80 3.98 15.52
N ILE A 98 2.28 2.88 14.97
CA ILE A 98 3.09 1.73 14.54
C ILE A 98 4.07 2.18 13.44
N GLY A 99 3.62 2.96 12.45
CA GLY A 99 4.50 3.52 11.43
C GLY A 99 5.62 4.40 12.00
N TYR A 100 5.31 5.22 13.00
CA TYR A 100 6.31 6.02 13.68
C TYR A 100 7.33 5.16 14.44
N PHE A 101 6.89 4.13 15.17
CA PHE A 101 7.80 3.24 15.89
C PHE A 101 8.69 2.44 14.95
N PHE A 102 8.14 1.83 13.91
CA PHE A 102 8.93 1.01 12.98
C PHE A 102 9.87 1.85 12.10
N SER A 103 9.50 3.08 11.75
CA SER A 103 10.41 3.98 11.01
C SER A 103 11.66 4.38 11.81
N LYS A 104 11.64 4.26 13.14
CA LYS A 104 12.80 4.51 14.02
C LYS A 104 13.64 3.28 14.34
N VAL A 105 13.15 2.08 14.05
CA VAL A 105 13.77 0.81 14.46
C VAL A 105 14.54 0.15 13.31
N GLU A 106 14.32 0.56 12.06
CA GLU A 106 15.14 0.14 10.91
C GLU A 106 16.42 1.01 10.82
N PRO A 107 17.64 0.42 10.82
CA PRO A 107 18.89 1.14 10.52
C PRO A 107 19.05 1.47 9.03
#